data_AF-A0A6N7L0V2-F1
#
_entry.id   AF-A0A6N7L0V2-F1
#
_cell.length_a   1.000
_cell.length_b   1.000
_cell.length_c   1.000
_cell.angle_alpha   90.00
_cell.angle_beta   90.00
_cell.angle_gamma   90.00
#
_symmetry.space_group_name_H-M   'P 1'
#
loop_
_entity.id
_entity.type
_entity.pdbx_description
1 polymer ?
#
loop_
_entity_poly.entity_id
_entity_poly.type
_entity_poly.pdbx_seq_one_letter_code
_entity_poly.pdbx_strand_id
1 'polypeptide(L)'
;MTAYRILGTTDENTTCDHCGRKDLKHTVVFDIADAEGNPTGELFYAGSSCATTLPGLQHLSAATIRQRARSAQLAADVRAAQEREWAGEILAKYGPVEHRGAGLKSAVLFGYNPHGRERVTSVSGEVAGLLAEARRILGDAPAPVTLKTKELGRMTAGFMAAFLKRNPGYRF
;
A
#
# COMPACT_ATOMS: atom_id res chain seq x y z
N MET A 1 -12.06 -16.89 22.93
CA MET A 1 -13.00 -15.75 22.84
C MET A 1 -12.79 -15.11 21.49
N THR A 2 -13.84 -14.78 20.75
CA THR A 2 -13.72 -14.07 19.47
C THR A 2 -13.31 -12.63 19.73
N ALA A 3 -12.18 -12.20 19.16
CA ALA A 3 -11.71 -10.83 19.25
C ALA A 3 -12.10 -10.06 17.99
N TYR A 4 -12.43 -8.78 18.12
CA TYR A 4 -12.83 -7.92 17.00
C TYR A 4 -11.83 -6.80 16.83
N ARG A 5 -11.27 -6.68 15.62
CA ARG A 5 -10.40 -5.58 15.24
C ARG A 5 -11.17 -4.59 14.38
N ILE A 6 -11.23 -3.33 14.80
CA ILE A 6 -11.88 -2.27 14.03
C ILE A 6 -10.99 -1.90 12.84
N LEU A 7 -11.53 -2.01 11.62
CA LEU A 7 -10.84 -1.64 10.38
C LEU A 7 -11.19 -0.23 9.91
N GLY A 8 -12.44 0.19 10.09
CA GLY A 8 -12.93 1.45 9.54
C GLY A 8 -14.44 1.57 9.55
N THR A 9 -14.97 2.40 8.65
CA THR A 9 -16.41 2.52 8.39
C THR A 9 -16.69 2.38 6.90
N THR A 10 -17.84 1.81 6.54
CA THR A 10 -18.30 1.74 5.16
C THR A 10 -19.75 2.18 5.02
N ASP A 11 -20.07 2.66 3.83
CA ASP A 11 -21.40 3.07 3.41
C ASP A 11 -21.98 2.08 2.39
N GLU A 12 -21.18 1.09 1.98
CA GLU A 12 -21.55 0.08 0.98
C GLU A 12 -22.42 -1.01 1.58
N ASN A 13 -22.09 -1.47 2.79
CA ASN A 13 -22.94 -2.38 3.55
C ASN A 13 -23.73 -1.60 4.61
N THR A 14 -25.03 -1.43 4.38
CA THR A 14 -25.95 -0.69 5.26
C THR A 14 -26.75 -1.60 6.20
N THR A 15 -26.40 -2.90 6.26
CA THR A 15 -27.04 -3.89 7.15
C THR A 15 -26.12 -4.23 8.31
N CYS A 16 -26.67 -4.34 9.52
CA CYS A 16 -25.96 -4.81 10.71
C CYS A 16 -26.06 -6.33 10.82
N ASP A 17 -24.92 -7.02 10.80
CA ASP A 17 -24.83 -8.47 10.91
C ASP A 17 -25.20 -8.98 12.32
N HIS A 18 -25.11 -8.12 13.34
CA HIS A 18 -25.50 -8.47 14.71
C HIS A 18 -27.02 -8.52 14.91
N CYS A 19 -27.76 -7.53 14.43
CA CYS A 19 -29.20 -7.40 14.71
C CYS A 19 -30.10 -7.45 13.47
N GLY A 20 -29.52 -7.60 12.27
CA GLY A 20 -30.24 -7.62 11.00
C GLY A 20 -30.85 -6.27 10.58
N ARG A 21 -30.63 -5.19 11.35
CA ARG A 21 -31.18 -3.86 11.03
C ARG A 21 -30.57 -3.35 9.73
N LYS A 22 -31.44 -2.91 8.82
CA LYS A 22 -31.09 -2.35 7.50
C LYS A 22 -31.13 -0.81 7.54
N ASP A 23 -30.77 -0.20 6.42
CA ASP A 23 -30.82 1.25 6.17
C ASP A 23 -29.98 2.05 7.18
N LEU A 24 -28.85 1.48 7.60
CA LEU A 24 -27.88 2.19 8.41
C LEU A 24 -27.14 3.19 7.52
N LYS A 25 -26.98 4.42 8.02
CA LYS A 25 -26.20 5.46 7.30
C LYS A 25 -24.76 5.02 7.05
N HIS A 26 -24.17 4.35 8.04
CA HIS A 26 -22.81 3.86 8.01
C HIS A 26 -22.73 2.60 8.89
N THR A 27 -21.89 1.64 8.52
CA THR A 27 -21.51 0.50 9.37
C THR A 27 -20.05 0.57 9.74
N VAL A 28 -19.71 0.02 10.91
CA VAL A 28 -18.32 -0.17 11.33
C VAL A 28 -17.88 -1.54 10.83
N VAL A 29 -16.73 -1.58 10.18
CA VAL A 29 -16.13 -2.81 9.64
C VAL A 29 -15.18 -3.39 10.69
N PHE A 30 -15.37 -4.67 11.00
CA PHE A 30 -14.52 -5.43 11.88
C PHE A 30 -13.87 -6.59 11.12
N ASP A 31 -12.64 -6.91 11.48
CA ASP A 31 -12.01 -8.19 11.18
C ASP A 31 -12.18 -9.09 12.40
N ILE A 32 -12.61 -10.32 12.17
CA ILE A 32 -12.66 -11.32 13.23
C ILE A 32 -11.23 -11.82 13.45
N ALA A 33 -10.78 -11.75 14.70
CA ALA A 33 -9.51 -12.30 15.09
C ALA A 33 -9.69 -13.69 15.71
N ASP A 34 -8.77 -14.59 15.39
CA ASP A 34 -8.70 -15.93 15.96
C ASP A 34 -8.31 -15.89 17.46
N ALA A 35 -8.18 -17.07 18.07
CA ALA A 35 -7.83 -17.19 19.49
C ALA A 35 -6.43 -16.64 19.83
N GLU A 36 -5.56 -16.48 18.83
CA GLU A 36 -4.20 -15.94 18.94
C GLU A 36 -4.15 -14.44 18.65
N GLY A 37 -5.27 -13.85 18.24
CA GLY A 37 -5.38 -12.44 17.89
C GLY A 37 -4.98 -12.13 16.45
N ASN A 38 -4.80 -13.15 15.61
CA ASN A 38 -4.49 -12.94 14.19
C ASN A 38 -5.77 -12.63 13.41
N PRO A 39 -5.72 -11.69 12.46
CA PRO A 39 -6.85 -11.43 11.57
C PRO A 39 -7.15 -12.67 10.73
N THR A 40 -8.42 -13.09 10.69
CA THR A 40 -8.84 -14.21 9.84
C THR A 40 -9.19 -13.75 8.42
N GLY A 41 -9.43 -12.44 8.22
CA GLY A 41 -9.93 -11.89 6.97
C GLY A 41 -11.45 -12.02 6.83
N GLU A 42 -12.13 -12.58 7.82
CA GLU A 42 -13.59 -12.61 7.87
C GLU A 42 -14.12 -11.26 8.36
N LEU A 43 -14.83 -10.56 7.47
CA LEU A 43 -15.37 -9.24 7.75
C LEU A 43 -16.74 -9.33 8.42
N PHE A 44 -16.92 -8.52 9.46
CA PHE A 44 -18.17 -8.37 10.19
C PHE A 44 -18.60 -6.90 10.22
N TYR A 45 -19.87 -6.63 9.93
CA TYR A 45 -20.41 -5.28 9.84
C TYR A 45 -21.43 -5.03 10.93
N ALA A 46 -21.23 -3.99 11.73
CA ALA A 46 -22.20 -3.62 12.75
C ALA A 46 -22.41 -2.11 12.86
N GLY A 47 -23.63 -1.72 13.20
CA GLY A 47 -23.90 -0.36 13.64
C GLY A 47 -23.12 -0.05 14.92
N SER A 48 -22.65 1.18 15.08
CA SER A 48 -21.80 1.57 16.23
C SER A 48 -22.43 1.31 17.60
N SER A 49 -23.78 1.34 17.68
CA SER A 49 -24.51 1.04 18.91
C SER A 49 -24.67 -0.46 19.16
N CYS A 50 -24.78 -1.28 18.10
CA CYS A 50 -24.79 -2.74 18.26
C CYS A 50 -23.37 -3.27 18.55
N ALA A 51 -22.34 -2.59 18.08
CA ALA A 51 -20.97 -2.98 18.34
C ALA A 51 -20.61 -2.95 19.85
N THR A 52 -21.31 -2.16 20.68
CA THR A 52 -21.09 -2.14 22.13
C THR A 52 -21.64 -3.39 22.82
N THR A 53 -22.43 -4.23 22.15
CA THR A 53 -22.91 -5.50 22.73
C THR A 53 -22.05 -6.69 22.34
N LEU A 54 -21.06 -6.49 21.47
CA LEU A 54 -20.17 -7.55 21.00
C LEU A 54 -19.18 -8.00 22.09
N PRO A 55 -18.84 -9.30 22.13
CA PRO A 55 -17.77 -9.82 22.98
C PRO A 55 -16.48 -9.02 22.86
N GLY A 56 -15.92 -8.59 23.98
CA GLY A 56 -14.65 -7.84 24.03
C GLY A 56 -14.80 -6.33 23.78
N LEU A 57 -15.97 -5.85 23.35
CA LEU A 57 -16.23 -4.42 23.12
C LEU A 57 -17.26 -3.83 24.11
N GLN A 58 -17.76 -4.62 25.05
CA GLN A 58 -18.83 -4.18 25.97
C GLN A 58 -18.44 -3.03 26.90
N HIS A 59 -17.14 -2.83 27.10
CA HIS A 59 -16.60 -1.74 27.89
C HIS A 59 -16.46 -0.43 27.10
N LEU A 60 -16.74 -0.43 25.79
CA LEU A 60 -16.62 0.73 24.92
C LEU A 60 -17.98 1.37 24.64
N SER A 61 -17.99 2.70 24.61
CA SER A 61 -19.17 3.44 24.16
C SER A 61 -19.28 3.47 22.63
N ALA A 62 -20.49 3.67 22.11
CA ALA A 62 -20.71 3.87 20.68
C ALA A 62 -19.94 5.09 20.11
N ALA A 63 -19.65 6.10 20.95
CA ALA A 63 -18.80 7.22 20.58
C ALA A 63 -17.34 6.78 20.40
N THR A 64 -16.82 5.98 21.35
CA THR A 64 -15.46 5.42 21.30
C THR A 64 -15.28 4.50 20.09
N ILE A 65 -16.28 3.66 19.78
CA ILE A 65 -16.24 2.78 18.61
C ILE A 65 -16.15 3.60 17.31
N ARG A 66 -16.98 4.65 17.16
CA ARG A 66 -16.92 5.56 16.01
C ARG A 66 -15.60 6.31 15.91
N GLN A 67 -15.03 6.72 17.04
CA GLN A 67 -13.71 7.36 17.06
C GLN A 67 -12.63 6.40 16.58
N ARG A 68 -12.59 5.17 17.13
CA ARG A 68 -11.63 4.14 16.72
C ARG A 68 -11.78 3.78 15.25
N ALA A 69 -13.01 3.65 14.75
CA ALA A 69 -13.29 3.38 13.35
C ALA A 69 -12.77 4.50 12.44
N ARG A 70 -13.01 5.77 12.79
CA ARG A 70 -12.46 6.91 12.03
C ARG A 70 -10.92 6.95 12.06
N SER A 71 -10.32 6.69 13.22
CA SER A 71 -8.86 6.61 13.34
C SER A 71 -8.28 5.46 12.50
N ALA A 72 -8.94 4.30 12.50
CA ALA A 72 -8.53 3.14 11.70
C ALA A 72 -8.66 3.41 10.20
N GLN A 73 -9.76 4.05 9.78
CA GLN A 73 -9.97 4.49 8.40
C GLN A 73 -8.88 5.47 7.96
N LEU A 74 -8.65 6.53 8.73
CA LEU A 74 -7.60 7.51 8.42
C LEU A 74 -6.22 6.85 8.32
N ALA A 75 -5.91 5.91 9.23
CA ALA A 75 -4.65 5.18 9.17
C ALA A 75 -4.56 4.28 7.92
N ALA A 76 -5.65 3.67 7.49
CA ALA A 76 -5.71 2.91 6.24
C ALA A 76 -5.52 3.83 5.02
N ASP A 77 -6.19 4.99 5.00
CA ASP A 77 -6.07 5.97 3.92
C ASP A 77 -4.63 6.51 3.81
N VAL A 78 -3.99 6.81 4.95
CA VAL A 78 -2.59 7.24 4.99
C VAL A 78 -1.67 6.14 4.47
N ARG A 79 -1.86 4.88 4.86
CA ARG A 79 -1.07 3.75 4.35
C ARG A 79 -1.26 3.59 2.84
N ALA A 80 -2.50 3.61 2.36
CA ALA A 80 -2.79 3.52 0.93
C ALA A 80 -2.15 4.68 0.13
N ALA A 81 -2.17 5.90 0.67
CA ALA A 81 -1.50 7.04 0.06
C ALA A 81 0.03 6.85 0.01
N GLN A 82 0.64 6.37 1.09
CA GLN A 82 2.07 6.07 1.15
C GLN A 82 2.47 4.95 0.17
N GLU A 83 1.68 3.89 0.07
CA GLU A 83 1.90 2.80 -0.89
C GLU A 83 1.82 3.29 -2.33
N ARG A 84 0.84 4.15 -2.65
CA ARG A 84 0.73 4.78 -3.97
C ARG A 84 1.90 5.72 -4.27
N GLU A 85 2.35 6.49 -3.29
CA GLU A 85 3.53 7.35 -3.43
C GLU A 85 4.78 6.51 -3.70
N TRP A 86 5.00 5.47 -2.90
CA TRP A 86 6.09 4.51 -3.11
C TRP A 86 6.05 3.91 -4.51
N ALA A 87 4.87 3.45 -4.96
CA ALA A 87 4.70 2.89 -6.30
C ALA A 87 5.06 3.90 -7.41
N GLY A 88 4.64 5.16 -7.24
CA GLY A 88 5.01 6.24 -8.15
C GLY A 88 6.53 6.49 -8.19
N GLU A 89 7.20 6.46 -7.04
CA GLU A 89 8.66 6.57 -6.99
C GLU A 89 9.38 5.42 -7.68
N ILE A 90 8.91 4.19 -7.49
CA ILE A 90 9.49 3.00 -8.12
C ILE A 90 9.39 3.11 -9.64
N LEU A 91 8.23 3.51 -10.17
CA LEU A 91 8.07 3.74 -11.60
C LEU A 91 8.97 4.87 -12.13
N ALA A 92 9.10 5.97 -11.39
CA ALA A 92 9.96 7.09 -11.77
C ALA A 92 11.46 6.70 -11.77
N LYS A 93 11.90 5.92 -10.78
CA LYS A 93 13.28 5.47 -10.64
C LYS A 93 13.64 4.43 -11.69
N TYR A 94 12.81 3.42 -11.90
CA TYR A 94 13.18 2.20 -12.62
C TYR A 94 12.48 2.01 -13.96
N GLY A 95 11.34 2.66 -14.20
CA GLY A 95 10.63 2.59 -15.49
C GLY A 95 11.51 2.95 -16.69
N PRO A 96 12.31 4.03 -16.64
CA PRO A 96 13.19 4.42 -17.76
C PRO A 96 14.25 3.36 -18.16
N VAL A 97 14.58 2.44 -17.25
CA VAL A 97 15.61 1.40 -17.48
C VAL A 97 15.03 -0.01 -17.64
N GLU A 98 13.70 -0.16 -17.64
CA GLU A 98 13.04 -1.47 -17.74
C GLU A 98 13.48 -2.29 -18.95
N HIS A 99 13.55 -1.66 -20.13
CA HIS A 99 13.94 -2.32 -21.38
C HIS A 99 15.44 -2.21 -21.68
N ARG A 100 16.25 -1.74 -20.72
CA ARG A 100 17.69 -1.55 -20.91
C ARG A 100 18.48 -2.76 -20.40
N GLY A 101 19.74 -2.85 -20.81
CA GLY A 101 20.64 -3.92 -20.40
C GLY A 101 20.93 -3.94 -18.90
N ALA A 102 21.37 -5.11 -18.39
CA ALA A 102 21.61 -5.34 -16.96
C ALA A 102 22.61 -4.36 -16.32
N GLY A 103 23.61 -3.89 -17.08
CA GLY A 103 24.59 -2.91 -16.59
C GLY A 103 23.95 -1.58 -16.19
N LEU A 104 23.01 -1.06 -16.99
CA LEU A 104 22.33 0.19 -16.67
C LEU A 104 21.30 0.01 -15.55
N LYS A 105 20.57 -1.11 -15.55
CA LYS A 105 19.68 -1.48 -14.44
C LYS A 105 20.45 -1.55 -13.12
N SER A 106 21.64 -2.14 -13.13
CA SER A 106 22.52 -2.27 -11.96
C SER A 106 22.98 -0.90 -11.45
N ALA A 107 23.40 -0.01 -12.37
CA ALA A 107 23.80 1.35 -12.04
C ALA A 107 22.68 2.13 -11.34
N VAL A 108 21.44 2.03 -11.85
CA VAL A 108 20.28 2.71 -11.25
C VAL A 108 19.85 2.04 -9.93
N LEU A 109 19.71 0.71 -9.91
CA LEU A 109 19.31 -0.06 -8.73
C LEU A 109 20.24 0.22 -7.54
N PHE A 110 21.55 0.10 -7.73
CA PHE A 110 22.51 0.32 -6.66
C PHE A 110 22.84 1.79 -6.41
N GLY A 111 22.44 2.69 -7.31
CA GLY A 111 22.46 4.14 -7.06
C GLY A 111 21.41 4.55 -6.01
N TYR A 112 20.23 3.94 -6.07
CA TYR A 112 19.15 4.18 -5.09
C TYR A 112 19.15 3.22 -3.90
N ASN A 113 19.73 2.03 -4.03
CA ASN A 113 19.84 1.02 -2.97
C ASN A 113 21.28 0.49 -2.85
N PRO A 114 22.22 1.29 -2.31
CA PRO A 114 23.63 0.92 -2.24
C PRO A 114 23.89 -0.31 -1.36
N HIS A 115 23.09 -0.51 -0.30
CA HIS A 115 23.22 -1.62 0.65
C HIS A 115 22.54 -2.92 0.18
N GLY A 116 21.88 -2.92 -0.98
CA GLY A 116 21.19 -4.09 -1.53
C GLY A 116 22.11 -5.06 -2.27
N ARG A 117 23.37 -4.69 -2.55
CA ARG A 117 24.27 -5.42 -3.46
C ARG A 117 24.48 -6.88 -3.09
N GLU A 118 24.58 -7.18 -1.81
CA GLU A 118 24.86 -8.54 -1.31
C GLU A 118 23.62 -9.45 -1.33
N ARG A 119 22.42 -8.88 -1.44
CA ARG A 119 21.14 -9.60 -1.42
C ARG A 119 20.55 -9.85 -2.81
N VAL A 120 21.00 -9.11 -3.82
CA VAL A 120 20.44 -9.18 -5.18
C VAL A 120 21.15 -10.29 -5.98
N THR A 121 20.42 -11.36 -6.25
CA THR A 121 20.87 -12.48 -7.11
C THR A 121 20.65 -12.20 -8.60
N SER A 122 19.65 -11.38 -8.93
CA SER A 122 19.36 -10.95 -10.30
C SER A 122 18.87 -9.51 -10.33
N VAL A 123 19.70 -8.61 -10.87
CA VAL A 123 19.34 -7.18 -11.02
C VAL A 123 18.11 -7.01 -11.92
N SER A 124 18.05 -7.75 -13.02
CA SER A 124 16.90 -7.69 -13.93
C SER A 124 15.63 -8.21 -13.27
N GLY A 125 15.74 -9.28 -12.47
CA GLY A 125 14.62 -9.83 -11.70
C GLY A 125 14.12 -8.86 -10.63
N GLU A 126 15.05 -8.25 -9.88
CA GLU A 126 14.72 -7.28 -8.83
C GLU A 126 13.99 -6.05 -9.40
N VAL A 127 14.53 -5.46 -10.47
CA VAL A 127 13.89 -4.31 -11.13
C VAL A 127 12.52 -4.68 -11.69
N ALA A 128 12.38 -5.85 -12.30
CA ALA A 128 11.09 -6.32 -12.80
C ALA A 128 10.07 -6.54 -11.67
N GLY A 129 10.49 -7.14 -10.54
CA GLY A 129 9.65 -7.35 -9.37
C GLY A 129 9.14 -6.05 -8.76
N LEU A 130 10.03 -5.07 -8.59
CA LEU A 130 9.66 -3.73 -8.11
C LEU A 130 8.64 -3.05 -9.04
N LEU A 131 8.88 -3.08 -10.36
CA LEU A 131 7.97 -2.49 -11.34
C LEU A 131 6.61 -3.20 -11.37
N ALA A 132 6.59 -4.53 -11.27
CA ALA A 132 5.36 -5.31 -11.23
C ALA A 132 4.53 -4.96 -9.99
N GLU A 133 5.17 -4.88 -8.82
CA GLU A 133 4.50 -4.53 -7.56
C GLU A 133 3.96 -3.10 -7.57
N ALA A 134 4.75 -2.14 -8.07
CA ALA A 134 4.30 -0.76 -8.20
C ALA A 134 3.09 -0.62 -9.14
N ARG A 135 3.08 -1.36 -10.27
CA ARG A 135 1.93 -1.41 -11.18
C ARG A 135 0.72 -2.05 -10.53
N ARG A 136 0.91 -3.13 -9.75
CA ARG A 136 -0.17 -3.79 -9.01
C ARG A 136 -0.85 -2.84 -8.02
N ILE A 137 -0.07 -2.04 -7.29
CA ILE A 137 -0.61 -1.05 -6.33
C ILE A 137 -1.39 0.07 -7.02
N LEU A 138 -0.92 0.55 -8.18
CA LEU A 138 -1.59 1.63 -8.91
C LEU A 138 -2.78 1.14 -9.75
N GLY A 139 -2.79 -0.12 -10.18
CA GLY A 139 -3.78 -0.66 -11.11
C GLY A 139 -3.80 0.15 -12.41
N ASP A 140 -4.99 0.53 -12.87
CA ASP A 140 -5.17 1.40 -14.04
C ASP A 140 -4.96 2.89 -13.74
N ALA A 141 -4.79 3.26 -12.46
CA ALA A 141 -4.63 4.65 -12.10
C ALA A 141 -3.22 5.15 -12.47
N PRO A 142 -3.11 6.40 -12.98
CA PRO A 142 -1.80 6.97 -13.25
C PRO A 142 -1.00 7.12 -11.95
N ALA A 143 0.31 6.92 -12.06
CA ALA A 143 1.22 7.17 -10.95
C ALA A 143 1.09 8.62 -10.44
N PRO A 144 1.11 8.85 -9.13
CA PRO A 144 1.04 10.20 -8.59
C PRO A 144 2.25 11.02 -9.05
N VAL A 145 1.99 12.12 -9.78
CA VAL A 145 3.05 13.01 -10.27
C VAL A 145 3.33 14.10 -9.24
N THR A 146 4.24 13.81 -8.32
CA THR A 146 4.75 14.73 -7.29
C THR A 146 6.03 15.46 -7.73
N LEU A 147 6.44 16.52 -7.02
CA LEU A 147 7.76 17.15 -7.25
C LEU A 147 8.89 16.13 -7.08
N LYS A 148 8.80 15.29 -6.05
CA LYS A 148 9.76 14.21 -5.76
C LYS A 148 9.90 13.21 -6.91
N THR A 149 8.79 12.72 -7.46
CA THR A 149 8.83 11.79 -8.61
C THR A 149 9.42 12.44 -9.87
N LYS A 150 9.15 13.73 -10.11
CA LYS A 150 9.79 14.49 -11.21
C LYS A 150 11.31 14.60 -11.02
N GLU A 151 11.76 14.90 -9.80
CA GLU A 151 13.19 14.99 -9.47
C GLU A 151 13.89 13.64 -9.62
N LEU A 152 13.26 12.55 -9.14
CA LEU A 152 13.76 11.20 -9.31
C LEU A 152 13.90 10.82 -10.78
N GLY A 153 12.89 11.12 -11.62
CA GLY A 153 12.97 10.90 -13.05
C GLY A 153 14.12 11.67 -13.71
N ARG A 154 14.35 12.94 -13.31
CA ARG A 154 15.48 13.74 -13.78
C ARG A 154 16.83 13.15 -13.34
N MET A 155 16.93 12.71 -12.09
CA MET A 155 18.13 12.07 -11.56
C MET A 155 18.45 10.78 -12.33
N THR A 156 17.46 9.91 -12.53
CA THR A 156 17.63 8.69 -13.34
C THR A 156 18.10 9.03 -14.76
N ALA A 157 17.49 10.02 -15.42
CA ALA A 157 17.91 10.47 -16.73
C ALA A 157 19.37 10.96 -16.75
N GLY A 158 19.79 11.70 -15.72
CA GLY A 158 21.17 12.13 -15.52
C GLY A 158 22.15 10.97 -15.35
N PHE A 159 21.81 9.98 -14.50
CA PHE A 159 22.59 8.75 -14.34
C PHE A 159 22.73 7.99 -15.66
N MET A 160 21.64 7.86 -16.40
CA MET A 160 21.64 7.20 -17.71
C MET A 160 22.56 7.93 -18.70
N ALA A 161 22.46 9.26 -18.80
CA ALA A 161 23.30 10.04 -19.69
C ALA A 161 24.80 9.90 -19.34
N ALA A 162 25.15 9.95 -18.06
CA ALA A 162 26.52 9.77 -17.59
C ALA A 162 27.04 8.35 -17.89
N PHE A 163 26.23 7.32 -17.63
CA PHE A 163 26.58 5.92 -17.88
C PHE A 163 26.82 5.67 -19.38
N LEU A 164 25.94 6.15 -20.26
CA LEU A 164 26.05 5.99 -21.71
C LEU A 164 27.24 6.76 -22.30
N LYS A 165 27.59 7.92 -21.73
CA LYS A 165 28.80 8.66 -22.13
C LYS A 165 30.08 7.88 -21.82
N ARG A 166 30.11 7.17 -20.68
CA ARG A 166 31.25 6.35 -20.26
C ARG A 166 31.30 4.99 -20.96
N ASN A 167 30.17 4.50 -21.46
CA ASN A 167 30.03 3.19 -22.08
C ASN A 167 29.33 3.31 -23.45
N PRO A 168 30.01 3.81 -24.48
CA PRO A 168 29.39 4.11 -25.78
C PRO A 168 28.81 2.87 -26.49
N GLY A 169 29.34 1.67 -26.21
CA GLY A 169 28.83 0.40 -26.74
C GLY A 169 27.47 -0.05 -26.17
N TYR A 170 26.89 0.70 -25.23
CA TYR A 170 25.57 0.42 -24.63
C TYR A 170 24.47 1.39 -25.11
N ARG A 171 24.73 2.14 -26.19
CA ARG A 171 23.70 2.93 -26.89
C ARG A 171 22.79 1.97 -27.68
N PHE A 172 21.53 1.90 -27.28
CA PHE A 172 20.44 1.31 -28.06
C PHE A 172 19.48 2.43 -28.46
#